data_AF-A0A2U3K0A9-F1
#
_entry.id   AF-A0A2U3K0A9-F1
#
_cell.length_a   1.000
_cell.length_b   1.000
_cell.length_c   1.000
_cell.angle_alpha   90.00
_cell.angle_beta   90.00
_cell.angle_gamma   90.00
#
_symmetry.space_group_name_H-M   'P 1'
#
loop_
_entity.id
_entity.type
_entity.pdbx_description
1 polymer ?
#
loop_
_entity_poly.entity_id
_entity_poly.type
_entity_poly.pdbx_seq_one_letter_code
_entity_poly.pdbx_strand_id
1 'polypeptide(L)'
;MSAFRNILTISAGVFTIAAIGLVTSRHSNAADHGKEVTIGAPLPLPVVVANPLSSPVLTAAIDNPALQPFQFFAAGAPLNFNFQVPTGKTLVIEQVSFLCTQSNMTDFRLFTTSNGTFGSYYFASLIIAPAGVITEVLADQMTHIYADGGSTVTVTGGGAVGTGPHTCNATVGGHLVSAP
;
A
#
# COMPACT_ATOMS: atom_id res chain seq x y z
N MET A 1 -27.71 -39.80 20.65
CA MET A 1 -27.60 -39.48 19.22
C MET A 1 -28.69 -38.47 18.88
N SER A 2 -28.36 -37.18 18.83
CA SER A 2 -29.28 -36.14 18.37
C SER A 2 -28.45 -35.06 17.70
N ALA A 3 -28.72 -34.84 16.42
CA ALA A 3 -27.98 -33.98 15.52
C ALA A 3 -28.65 -32.60 15.49
N PHE A 4 -27.92 -31.55 15.87
CA PHE A 4 -28.35 -30.16 15.64
C PHE A 4 -27.65 -29.63 14.38
N ARG A 5 -28.42 -29.49 13.30
CA ARG A 5 -28.05 -28.76 12.09
C ARG A 5 -28.41 -27.29 12.29
N ASN A 6 -27.39 -26.43 12.43
CA ASN A 6 -27.58 -24.98 12.35
C ASN A 6 -27.35 -24.53 10.90
N ILE A 7 -28.44 -24.07 10.28
CA ILE A 7 -28.46 -23.46 8.95
C ILE A 7 -28.18 -21.97 9.15
N LEU A 8 -27.02 -21.50 8.71
CA LEU A 8 -26.68 -20.07 8.67
C LEU A 8 -27.08 -19.50 7.31
N THR A 9 -28.05 -18.60 7.31
CA THR A 9 -28.53 -17.87 6.13
C THR A 9 -27.61 -16.67 5.89
N ILE A 10 -26.85 -16.67 4.79
CA ILE A 10 -26.03 -15.53 4.36
C ILE A 10 -26.92 -14.63 3.49
N SER A 11 -27.26 -13.44 3.99
CA SER A 11 -27.95 -12.41 3.20
C SER A 11 -26.93 -11.72 2.29
N ALA A 12 -27.09 -11.89 0.98
CA ALA A 12 -26.34 -11.15 -0.04
C ALA A 12 -26.78 -9.68 -0.04
N GLY A 13 -25.97 -8.81 0.55
CA GLY A 13 -26.12 -7.36 0.44
C GLY A 13 -25.66 -6.90 -0.95
N VAL A 14 -26.62 -6.55 -1.81
CA VAL A 14 -26.38 -5.93 -3.11
C VAL A 14 -25.83 -4.52 -2.88
N PHE A 15 -24.53 -4.34 -3.11
CA PHE A 15 -23.92 -3.01 -3.14
C PHE A 15 -24.19 -2.36 -4.51
N THR A 16 -25.01 -1.31 -4.50
CA THR A 16 -25.27 -0.48 -5.67
C THR A 16 -24.07 0.45 -5.89
N ILE A 17 -23.32 0.25 -6.97
CA ILE A 17 -22.26 1.16 -7.40
C ILE A 17 -22.93 2.36 -8.05
N ALA A 18 -22.95 3.51 -7.36
CA ALA A 18 -23.34 4.77 -7.95
C ALA A 18 -22.26 5.20 -8.96
N ALA A 19 -22.59 5.11 -10.26
CA ALA A 19 -21.77 5.64 -11.33
C ALA A 19 -21.71 7.17 -11.23
N ILE A 20 -20.58 7.70 -10.79
CA ILE A 20 -20.28 9.13 -10.84
C ILE A 20 -20.07 9.49 -12.31
N GLY A 21 -20.89 10.44 -12.77
CA GLY A 21 -21.02 10.83 -14.18
C GLY A 21 -19.74 11.37 -14.80
N LEU A 22 -19.43 10.86 -15.99
CA LEU A 22 -18.44 11.41 -16.91
C LEU A 22 -19.04 12.67 -17.56
N VAL A 23 -18.63 13.85 -17.08
CA VAL A 23 -18.94 15.12 -17.75
C VAL A 23 -18.02 15.25 -18.96
N THR A 24 -18.57 14.98 -20.15
CA THR A 24 -17.90 15.35 -21.41
C THR A 24 -18.17 16.82 -21.68
N SER A 25 -17.14 17.66 -21.56
CA SER A 25 -17.19 19.07 -21.95
C SER A 25 -17.24 19.17 -23.47
N ARG A 26 -18.45 19.31 -24.03
CA ARG A 26 -18.64 19.83 -25.38
C ARG A 26 -18.71 21.34 -25.30
N HIS A 27 -17.67 22.03 -25.78
CA HIS A 27 -17.77 23.46 -26.12
C HIS A 27 -17.62 23.66 -27.63
N SER A 28 -18.78 24.01 -28.19
CA SER A 28 -19.12 24.79 -29.38
C SER A 28 -17.99 25.31 -30.27
N ASN A 29 -18.07 24.95 -31.56
CA ASN A 29 -17.45 25.70 -32.65
C ASN A 29 -18.19 27.04 -32.82
N ALA A 30 -17.60 28.13 -32.31
CA ALA A 30 -17.93 29.47 -32.74
C ALA A 30 -16.89 29.91 -33.75
N ALA A 31 -17.31 30.07 -35.01
CA ALA A 31 -16.51 30.69 -36.05
C ALA A 31 -16.38 32.18 -35.73
N ASP A 32 -15.19 32.60 -35.29
CA ASP A 32 -14.83 34.00 -35.15
C ASP A 32 -13.96 34.42 -36.35
N HIS A 33 -14.58 35.11 -37.31
CA HIS A 33 -13.88 35.83 -38.36
C HIS A 33 -13.58 37.25 -37.85
N GLY A 34 -12.53 37.35 -37.03
CA GLY A 34 -12.16 38.59 -36.34
C GLY A 34 -10.66 38.85 -36.37
N LYS A 35 -10.19 39.43 -37.48
CA LYS A 35 -9.01 40.31 -37.62
C LYS A 35 -7.85 40.08 -36.64
N GLU A 36 -6.81 39.41 -37.13
CA GLU A 36 -5.52 39.24 -36.45
C GLU A 36 -4.88 40.62 -36.16
N VAL A 37 -4.92 41.06 -34.90
CA VAL A 37 -4.06 42.12 -34.38
C VAL A 37 -2.90 41.42 -33.71
N THR A 38 -1.77 41.33 -34.41
CA THR A 38 -0.51 40.85 -33.86
C THR A 38 0.02 41.88 -32.86
N ILE A 39 -0.38 41.78 -31.60
CA ILE A 39 0.36 42.41 -30.51
C ILE A 39 1.51 41.46 -30.22
N GLY A 40 2.70 41.79 -30.71
CA GLY A 40 3.94 41.08 -30.40
C GLY A 40 4.30 41.23 -28.93
N ALA A 41 3.52 40.61 -28.04
CA ALA A 41 3.98 40.35 -26.68
C ALA A 41 5.12 39.33 -26.79
N PRO A 42 6.29 39.60 -26.18
CA PRO A 42 7.34 38.59 -26.12
C PRO A 42 6.73 37.33 -25.51
N LEU A 43 6.89 36.20 -26.20
CA LEU A 43 6.48 34.90 -25.66
C LEU A 43 7.04 34.81 -24.23
N PRO A 44 6.22 34.46 -23.22
CA PRO A 44 6.72 34.31 -21.86
C PRO A 44 7.89 33.35 -21.93
N LEU A 45 9.09 33.86 -21.64
CA LEU A 45 10.30 33.07 -21.64
C LEU A 45 10.05 31.90 -20.67
N PRO A 46 10.37 30.65 -21.07
CA PRO A 46 10.23 29.53 -20.16
C PRO A 46 10.99 29.86 -18.87
N VAL A 47 10.27 29.86 -17.75
CA VAL A 47 10.88 30.04 -16.44
C VAL A 47 11.67 28.77 -16.16
N VAL A 48 12.95 28.79 -16.49
CA VAL A 48 13.88 27.72 -16.14
C VAL A 48 14.19 27.88 -14.66
N VAL A 49 13.53 27.09 -13.83
CA VAL A 49 13.92 26.95 -12.43
C VAL A 49 15.16 26.06 -12.40
N ALA A 50 16.34 26.67 -12.29
CA ALA A 50 17.57 25.92 -12.03
C ALA A 50 17.52 25.38 -10.60
N ASN A 51 17.91 24.11 -10.41
CA ASN A 51 18.09 23.50 -9.10
C ASN A 51 19.60 23.31 -8.82
N PRO A 52 20.34 24.40 -8.52
CA PRO A 52 21.79 24.31 -8.36
C PRO A 52 22.17 23.54 -7.10
N LEU A 53 23.27 22.78 -7.14
CA LEU A 53 23.80 22.05 -5.98
C LEU A 53 24.12 22.96 -4.78
N SER A 54 24.35 24.25 -5.02
CA SER A 54 24.60 25.26 -3.98
C SER A 54 23.33 25.78 -3.28
N SER A 55 22.15 25.52 -3.85
CA SER A 55 20.86 25.90 -3.27
C SER A 55 19.77 24.96 -3.79
N PRO A 56 19.75 23.71 -3.31
CA PRO A 56 18.79 22.74 -3.79
C PRO A 56 17.38 23.14 -3.37
N VAL A 57 16.45 23.16 -4.33
CA VAL A 57 15.02 23.24 -4.06
C VAL A 57 14.62 21.95 -3.34
N LEU A 58 13.97 22.09 -2.19
CA LEU A 58 13.36 20.95 -1.50
C LEU A 58 12.24 20.40 -2.39
N THR A 59 12.50 19.29 -3.05
CA THR A 59 11.50 18.53 -3.81
C THR A 59 10.86 17.50 -2.90
N ALA A 60 9.54 17.33 -2.96
CA ALA A 60 8.90 16.23 -2.29
C ALA A 60 9.28 14.91 -2.99
N ALA A 61 9.29 13.78 -2.27
CA ALA A 61 9.60 12.48 -2.86
C ALA A 61 8.66 12.13 -4.04
N ILE A 62 7.43 12.65 -4.02
CA ILE A 62 6.46 12.49 -5.12
C ILE A 62 6.86 13.21 -6.42
N ASP A 63 7.72 14.24 -6.32
CA ASP A 63 8.23 14.98 -7.48
C ASP A 63 9.42 14.29 -8.15
N ASN A 64 9.94 13.21 -7.54
CA ASN A 64 11.00 12.40 -8.13
C ASN A 64 10.37 11.26 -8.97
N PRO A 65 10.33 11.37 -10.31
CA PRO A 65 9.75 10.33 -11.15
C PRO A 65 10.48 8.98 -11.07
N ALA A 66 11.68 8.94 -10.49
CA ALA A 66 12.39 7.69 -10.21
C ALA A 66 11.80 6.91 -9.03
N LEU A 67 11.00 7.56 -8.17
CA LEU A 67 10.30 6.93 -7.05
C LEU A 67 8.84 6.67 -7.45
N GLN A 68 8.46 5.40 -7.51
CA GLN A 68 7.07 5.01 -7.81
C GLN A 68 6.42 4.56 -6.50
N PRO A 69 5.39 5.26 -5.98
CA PRO A 69 4.74 4.88 -4.74
C PRO A 69 4.23 3.44 -4.78
N PHE A 70 4.38 2.73 -3.66
CA PHE A 70 3.92 1.36 -3.49
C PHE A 70 3.13 1.24 -2.18
N GLN A 71 1.96 0.61 -2.26
CA GLN A 71 1.20 0.22 -1.09
C GLN A 71 0.56 -1.14 -1.34
N PHE A 72 0.64 -2.00 -0.34
CA PHE A 72 -0.01 -3.29 -0.31
C PHE A 72 -0.85 -3.42 0.95
N PHE A 73 -2.07 -3.93 0.79
CA PHE A 73 -2.99 -4.21 1.88
C PHE A 73 -3.47 -5.65 1.78
N ALA A 74 -3.50 -6.35 2.92
CA ALA A 74 -4.15 -7.64 3.04
C ALA A 74 -4.90 -7.75 4.36
N ALA A 75 -5.96 -8.55 4.33
CA ALA A 75 -6.75 -8.94 5.48
C ALA A 75 -6.91 -10.46 5.50
N GLY A 76 -6.81 -11.07 6.68
CA GLY A 76 -6.95 -12.51 6.87
C GLY A 76 -6.34 -12.95 8.20
N ALA A 77 -6.86 -14.04 8.78
CA ALA A 77 -6.34 -14.62 10.03
C ALA A 77 -6.20 -16.14 9.88
N PRO A 78 -4.97 -16.70 9.87
CA PRO A 78 -3.69 -15.99 10.01
C PRO A 78 -3.37 -15.09 8.81
N LEU A 79 -2.52 -14.09 9.03
CA LEU A 79 -1.89 -13.38 7.93
C LEU A 79 -0.88 -14.33 7.30
N ASN A 80 -1.11 -14.67 6.03
CA ASN A 80 -0.15 -15.37 5.19
C ASN A 80 -0.39 -14.93 3.76
N PHE A 81 0.38 -13.95 3.32
CA PHE A 81 0.24 -13.39 1.99
C PHE A 81 1.60 -13.06 1.40
N ASN A 82 1.63 -13.02 0.08
CA ASN A 82 2.82 -12.72 -0.69
C ASN A 82 2.47 -11.74 -1.81
N PHE A 83 3.47 -10.97 -2.21
CA PHE A 83 3.42 -10.15 -3.42
C PHE A 83 4.78 -10.15 -4.10
N GLN A 84 4.78 -9.98 -5.41
CA GLN A 84 6.00 -9.95 -6.22
C GLN A 84 6.50 -8.51 -6.36
N VAL A 85 7.80 -8.32 -6.20
CA VAL A 85 8.45 -7.08 -6.63
C VAL A 85 8.65 -7.14 -8.15
N PRO A 86 8.21 -6.15 -8.93
CA PRO A 86 8.42 -6.15 -10.38
C PRO A 86 9.90 -6.33 -10.76
N THR A 87 10.17 -7.14 -11.79
CA THR A 87 11.53 -7.33 -12.31
C THR A 87 12.13 -6.00 -12.77
N GLY A 88 13.41 -5.78 -12.49
CA GLY A 88 14.11 -4.52 -12.81
C GLY A 88 13.77 -3.36 -11.88
N LYS A 89 13.05 -3.61 -10.79
CA LYS A 89 12.79 -2.65 -9.72
C LYS A 89 13.35 -3.15 -8.39
N THR A 90 13.71 -2.25 -7.49
CA THR A 90 13.95 -2.57 -6.09
C THR A 90 12.84 -1.93 -5.28
N LEU A 91 12.22 -2.68 -4.38
CA LEU A 91 11.24 -2.15 -3.44
C LEU A 91 11.95 -1.71 -2.17
N VAL A 92 11.73 -0.45 -1.78
CA VAL A 92 12.10 0.08 -0.47
C VAL A 92 10.83 0.16 0.37
N ILE A 93 10.80 -0.60 1.47
CA ILE A 93 9.69 -0.67 2.41
C ILE A 93 9.97 0.29 3.55
N GLU A 94 9.12 1.30 3.68
CA GLU A 94 9.29 2.41 4.62
C GLU A 94 8.31 2.38 5.78
N GLN A 95 7.21 1.63 5.65
CA GLN A 95 6.25 1.43 6.72
C GLN A 95 5.66 0.03 6.67
N VAL A 96 5.54 -0.58 7.85
CA VAL A 96 4.81 -1.84 8.03
C VAL A 96 3.85 -1.68 9.21
N SER A 97 2.57 -1.95 8.97
CA SER A 97 1.52 -1.88 9.98
C SER A 97 0.73 -3.18 10.04
N PHE A 98 0.40 -3.62 11.26
CA PHE A 98 -0.42 -4.76 11.57
C PHE A 98 -1.49 -4.36 12.59
N LEU A 99 -2.74 -4.72 12.34
CA LEU A 99 -3.84 -4.57 13.28
C LEU A 99 -4.61 -5.88 13.37
N CYS A 100 -4.62 -6.48 14.56
CA CYS A 100 -5.26 -7.76 14.80
C CYS A 100 -6.15 -7.73 16.04
N THR A 101 -7.24 -8.48 16.02
CA THR A 101 -8.11 -8.73 17.17
C THR A 101 -8.20 -10.24 17.43
N GLN A 102 -7.51 -10.72 18.47
CA GLN A 102 -7.47 -12.15 18.83
C GLN A 102 -7.00 -12.42 20.28
N SER A 103 -7.22 -13.63 20.77
CA SER A 103 -6.86 -14.04 22.15
C SER A 103 -5.42 -14.51 22.31
N ASN A 104 -4.82 -15.14 21.30
CA ASN A 104 -3.41 -15.56 21.33
C ASN A 104 -2.81 -15.32 19.97
N MET A 105 -1.62 -14.72 19.92
CA MET A 105 -1.03 -14.26 18.67
C MET A 105 0.46 -14.51 18.60
N THR A 106 0.86 -15.20 17.54
CA THR A 106 2.27 -15.29 17.14
C THR A 106 2.81 -13.92 16.73
N ASP A 107 4.12 -13.81 16.68
CA ASP A 107 4.79 -12.65 16.10
C ASP A 107 4.36 -12.37 14.65
N PHE A 108 4.49 -11.10 14.25
CA PHE A 108 4.40 -10.70 12.85
C PHE A 108 5.78 -10.65 12.23
N ARG A 109 5.90 -11.23 11.03
CA ARG A 109 7.13 -11.33 10.28
C ARG A 109 6.97 -10.82 8.86
N LEU A 110 7.99 -10.14 8.38
CA LEU A 110 8.21 -9.81 6.99
C LEU A 110 9.47 -10.55 6.52
N PHE A 111 9.38 -11.17 5.36
CA PHE A 111 10.51 -11.82 4.72
C PHE A 111 10.76 -11.17 3.36
N THR A 112 12.02 -10.83 3.10
CA THR A 112 12.45 -10.26 1.83
C THR A 112 13.74 -10.93 1.35
N THR A 113 14.07 -10.74 0.08
CA THR A 113 15.40 -11.04 -0.45
C THR A 113 16.02 -9.73 -0.91
N SER A 114 17.22 -9.40 -0.42
CA SER A 114 17.96 -8.21 -0.81
C SER A 114 19.38 -8.58 -1.20
N ASN A 115 19.82 -8.15 -2.37
CA ASN A 115 21.09 -8.55 -2.98
C ASN A 115 21.31 -10.07 -2.95
N GLY A 116 20.27 -10.84 -3.26
CA GLY A 116 20.26 -12.31 -3.23
C GLY A 116 20.27 -12.94 -1.82
N THR A 117 20.25 -12.14 -0.75
CA THR A 117 20.27 -12.61 0.64
C THR A 117 18.89 -12.55 1.25
N PHE A 118 18.46 -13.65 1.87
CA PHE A 118 17.18 -13.72 2.57
C PHE A 118 17.24 -12.99 3.93
N GLY A 119 16.25 -12.13 4.19
CA GLY A 119 16.07 -11.41 5.45
C GLY A 119 14.75 -11.76 6.14
N SER A 120 14.76 -11.74 7.48
CA SER A 120 13.57 -11.95 8.32
C SER A 120 13.48 -10.82 9.35
N TYR A 121 12.34 -10.13 9.37
CA TYR A 121 12.09 -8.98 10.23
C TYR A 121 10.89 -9.22 11.13
N TYR A 122 10.97 -8.83 12.40
CA TYR A 122 9.98 -9.12 13.44
C TYR A 122 9.38 -7.82 13.98
N PHE A 123 8.05 -7.71 14.04
CA PHE A 123 7.37 -6.42 14.32
C PHE A 123 6.52 -6.39 15.58
N ALA A 124 6.03 -7.52 16.07
CA ALA A 124 5.35 -7.60 17.36
C ALA A 124 5.80 -8.83 18.13
N SER A 125 5.86 -8.68 19.45
CA SER A 125 6.08 -9.80 20.36
C SER A 125 4.80 -10.62 20.53
N LEU A 126 4.99 -11.92 20.79
CA LEU A 126 3.94 -12.87 21.16
C LEU A 126 3.06 -12.30 22.29
N ILE A 127 1.76 -12.22 22.05
CA ILE A 127 0.78 -11.90 23.09
C ILE A 127 -0.04 -13.15 23.40
N ILE A 128 0.02 -13.56 24.66
CA ILE A 128 -0.79 -14.65 25.21
C ILE A 128 -1.83 -14.00 26.12
N ALA A 129 -3.07 -13.87 25.65
CA ALA A 129 -4.15 -13.39 26.51
C ALA A 129 -4.77 -14.55 27.30
N PRO A 130 -5.37 -14.28 28.46
CA PRO A 130 -6.17 -15.26 29.16
C PRO A 130 -7.28 -15.84 28.27
N ALA A 131 -7.68 -17.09 28.52
CA ALA A 131 -8.73 -17.75 27.74
C ALA A 131 -10.03 -16.92 27.75
N GLY A 132 -10.60 -16.72 26.55
CA GLY A 132 -11.83 -15.94 26.36
C GLY A 132 -11.64 -14.41 26.30
N VAL A 133 -10.42 -13.90 26.45
CA VAL A 133 -10.11 -12.47 26.29
C VAL A 133 -9.67 -12.22 24.85
N ILE A 134 -10.36 -11.31 24.15
CA ILE A 134 -9.91 -10.81 22.85
C ILE A 134 -9.06 -9.57 23.10
N THR A 135 -7.84 -9.58 22.57
CA THR A 135 -6.91 -8.45 22.65
C THR A 135 -6.78 -7.83 21.26
N GLU A 136 -6.84 -6.51 21.21
CA GLU A 136 -6.43 -5.75 20.03
C GLU A 136 -4.93 -5.51 20.09
N VAL A 137 -4.25 -5.79 18.99
CA VAL A 137 -2.80 -5.59 18.87
C VAL A 137 -2.54 -4.79 17.61
N LEU A 138 -1.87 -3.67 17.82
CA LEU A 138 -1.37 -2.78 16.80
C LEU A 138 0.15 -2.83 16.83
N ALA A 139 0.76 -3.07 15.68
CA ALA A 139 2.18 -2.85 15.46
C ALA A 139 2.34 -1.99 14.22
N ASP A 140 2.82 -0.77 14.38
CA ASP A 140 3.07 0.17 13.29
C ASP A 140 4.50 0.68 13.44
N GLN A 141 5.34 0.39 12.44
CA GLN A 141 6.76 0.71 12.47
C GLN A 141 7.20 1.34 11.15
N MET A 142 7.95 2.44 11.28
CA MET A 142 8.76 2.97 10.18
C MET A 142 9.97 2.07 9.98
N THR A 143 10.23 1.72 8.73
CA THR A 143 11.30 0.80 8.35
C THR A 143 12.17 1.40 7.25
N HIS A 144 13.22 0.67 6.89
CA HIS A 144 13.96 0.93 5.66
C HIS A 144 14.52 -0.41 5.16
N ILE A 145 13.61 -1.25 4.65
CA ILE A 145 13.88 -2.63 4.25
C ILE A 145 13.87 -2.73 2.73
N TYR A 146 14.81 -3.47 2.16
CA TYR A 146 14.93 -3.65 0.73
C TYR A 146 14.40 -5.02 0.28
N ALA A 147 13.83 -5.06 -0.92
CA ALA A 147 13.49 -6.30 -1.62
C ALA A 147 13.86 -6.19 -3.11
N ASP A 148 14.56 -7.21 -3.60
CA ASP A 148 15.07 -7.30 -4.97
C ASP A 148 13.95 -7.46 -5.99
N GLY A 149 14.18 -6.95 -7.20
CA GLY A 149 13.26 -7.14 -8.32
C GLY A 149 13.12 -8.60 -8.73
N GLY A 150 11.88 -9.02 -8.98
CA GLY A 150 11.54 -10.41 -9.26
C GLY A 150 11.55 -11.33 -8.01
N SER A 151 11.84 -10.80 -6.82
CA SER A 151 11.71 -11.54 -5.58
C SER A 151 10.29 -11.47 -5.02
N THR A 152 9.98 -12.41 -4.12
CA THR A 152 8.73 -12.45 -3.38
C THR A 152 8.91 -11.86 -2.00
N VAL A 153 8.08 -10.88 -1.65
CA VAL A 153 7.93 -10.43 -0.27
C VAL A 153 6.83 -11.25 0.38
N THR A 154 7.12 -11.83 1.55
CA THR A 154 6.16 -12.63 2.31
C THR A 154 5.87 -11.97 3.64
N VAL A 155 4.59 -11.88 3.99
CA VAL A 155 4.15 -11.43 5.32
C VAL A 155 3.42 -12.57 5.99
N THR A 156 3.83 -12.87 7.22
CA THR A 156 3.18 -13.89 8.05
C THR A 156 2.94 -13.39 9.46
N GLY A 157 1.88 -13.84 10.10
CA GLY A 157 1.67 -13.61 11.53
C GLY A 157 0.20 -13.67 11.89
N GLY A 158 -0.15 -13.22 13.09
CA GLY A 158 -1.55 -13.27 13.54
C GLY A 158 -2.08 -14.71 13.67
N GLY A 159 -1.18 -15.71 13.80
CA GLY A 159 -1.57 -17.09 14.00
C GLY A 159 -2.42 -17.23 15.25
N ALA A 160 -3.65 -17.70 15.10
CA ALA A 160 -4.55 -17.94 16.22
C ALA A 160 -4.15 -19.22 16.95
N VAL A 161 -3.99 -19.12 18.26
CA VAL A 161 -3.92 -20.28 19.15
C VAL A 161 -5.25 -20.33 19.91
N GLY A 162 -6.32 -20.87 19.30
CA GLY A 162 -7.64 -20.95 19.95
C GLY A 162 -8.85 -21.00 19.00
N THR A 163 -10.05 -20.93 19.57
CA THR A 163 -11.33 -20.87 18.87
C THR A 163 -11.95 -19.48 19.03
N GLY A 164 -12.41 -18.87 17.93
CA GLY A 164 -13.09 -17.57 17.94
C GLY A 164 -13.03 -16.84 16.60
N PRO A 165 -13.77 -15.72 16.44
CA PRO A 165 -13.57 -14.83 15.31
C PRO A 165 -12.20 -14.14 15.43
N HIS A 166 -11.43 -14.17 14.36
CA HIS A 166 -10.11 -13.56 14.28
C HIS A 166 -10.07 -12.67 13.05
N THR A 167 -9.65 -11.43 13.22
CA THR A 167 -9.40 -10.53 12.09
C THR A 167 -8.02 -9.92 12.26
N CYS A 168 -7.27 -9.95 11.18
CA CYS A 168 -5.97 -9.33 11.09
C CYS A 168 -5.88 -8.60 9.76
N ASN A 169 -5.32 -7.41 9.82
CA ASN A 169 -5.02 -6.55 8.69
C ASN A 169 -3.55 -6.23 8.69
N ALA A 170 -2.95 -6.14 7.51
CA ALA A 170 -1.59 -5.71 7.34
C ALA A 170 -1.47 -4.73 6.17
N THR A 171 -0.67 -3.69 6.38
CA THR A 171 -0.33 -2.70 5.37
C THR A 171 1.18 -2.61 5.24
N VAL A 172 1.68 -2.69 4.01
CA VAL A 172 3.09 -2.48 3.67
C VAL A 172 3.16 -1.29 2.73
N GLY A 173 3.88 -0.25 3.13
CA GLY A 173 4.04 1.00 2.38
C GLY A 173 5.49 1.28 2.04
N GLY A 174 5.72 1.94 0.91
CA GLY A 174 7.05 2.34 0.47
C GLY A 174 7.07 2.81 -0.98
N HIS A 175 8.16 2.54 -1.68
CA HIS A 175 8.33 2.97 -3.07
C HIS A 175 9.25 2.03 -3.87
N LEU A 176 9.01 1.95 -5.17
CA LEU A 176 9.86 1.24 -6.12
C LEU A 176 10.88 2.21 -6.72
N VAL A 177 12.13 1.76 -6.81
CA VAL A 177 13.21 2.42 -7.57
C VAL A 177 13.62 1.53 -8.74
N SER A 178 14.13 2.12 -9.82
CA SER A 178 14.77 1.33 -10.88
C SER A 178 16.04 0.67 -10.34
N ALA A 179 16.18 -0.64 -10.56
CA ALA A 179 17.41 -1.34 -10.23
C ALA A 179 18.56 -0.85 -11.14
N PRO A 180 19.81 -0.83 -10.65
CA PRO A 180 21.00 -0.51 -11.46
C PRO A 180 21.19 -1.45 -12.65
#